data_AF-A0A355UCT3-F1
#
_entry.id   AF-A0A355UCT3-F1
#
_cell.length_a   1.000
_cell.length_b   1.000
_cell.length_c   1.000
_cell.angle_alpha   90.00
_cell.angle_beta   90.00
_cell.angle_gamma   90.00
#
_symmetry.space_group_name_H-M   'P 1'
#
loop_
_entity.id
_entity.type
_entity.pdbx_description
1 polymer ?
#
loop_
_entity_poly.entity_id
_entity_poly.type
_entity_poly.pdbx_seq_one_letter_code
_entity_poly.pdbx_strand_id
1 'polypeptide(L)'
;DSYQWYRNGTLLPGENAQLYMAQELGIYSVVVSTADYCFATSNGYDFGIPVNEEQVVKDGNVRVYPNPTDGIVFIEISDKDVNHTLTITDGLGAQMMALTSNSSIVRVDLTDFAPGAYFLNVTSASTNANIKIIKN
;
A
#
# COMPACT_ATOMS: atom_id res chain seq x y z
N ASP A 1 28.92 -16.06 -12.46
CA ASP A 1 28.12 -14.88 -12.09
C ASP A 1 27.27 -15.21 -10.88
N SER A 2 27.04 -14.24 -10.00
CA SER A 2 26.14 -14.38 -8.85
C SER A 2 25.14 -13.23 -8.80
N TYR A 3 23.96 -13.52 -8.27
CA TYR A 3 22.89 -12.57 -8.03
C TYR A 3 22.73 -12.36 -6.55
N GLN A 4 22.32 -11.16 -6.15
CA GLN A 4 21.92 -10.86 -4.79
C GLN A 4 20.78 -9.86 -4.82
N TRP A 5 19.63 -10.23 -4.27
CA TRP A 5 18.44 -9.38 -4.21
C TRP A 5 18.40 -8.49 -2.98
N TYR A 6 17.79 -7.31 -3.15
CA TYR A 6 17.54 -6.30 -2.12
C TYR A 6 16.08 -5.83 -2.19
N ARG A 7 15.50 -5.49 -1.04
CA ARG A 7 14.19 -4.83 -0.91
C ARG A 7 14.36 -3.54 -0.12
N ASN A 8 13.92 -2.41 -0.68
CA ASN A 8 14.07 -1.08 -0.09
C ASN A 8 15.53 -0.80 0.34
N GLY A 9 16.50 -1.25 -0.45
CA GLY A 9 17.93 -1.16 -0.15
C GLY A 9 18.45 -2.12 0.92
N THR A 10 17.59 -2.94 1.53
CA THR A 10 17.98 -3.95 2.53
C THR A 10 18.23 -5.30 1.85
N LEU A 11 19.31 -5.97 2.23
CA LEU A 11 19.69 -7.29 1.73
C LEU A 11 18.59 -8.33 2.01
N LEU A 12 18.24 -9.14 1.02
CA LEU A 12 17.40 -10.33 1.20
C LEU A 12 18.30 -11.56 1.32
N PRO A 13 18.52 -12.12 2.54
CA PRO A 13 19.51 -13.17 2.73
C PRO A 13 19.13 -14.46 2.00
N GLY A 14 20.07 -15.02 1.24
CA GLY A 14 19.88 -16.30 0.53
C GLY A 14 19.20 -16.17 -0.84
N GLU A 15 18.72 -14.98 -1.20
CA GLU A 15 18.09 -14.72 -2.50
C GLU A 15 19.15 -14.47 -3.57
N ASN A 16 19.70 -15.57 -4.10
CA ASN A 16 20.82 -15.57 -5.06
C ASN A 16 20.45 -16.13 -6.44
N ALA A 17 19.17 -16.44 -6.66
CA ALA A 17 18.68 -16.90 -7.95
C ALA A 17 18.57 -15.73 -8.94
N GLN A 18 18.72 -16.04 -10.24
CA GLN A 18 18.51 -15.05 -11.31
C GLN A 18 17.07 -14.51 -11.33
N LEU A 19 16.10 -15.34 -10.94
CA LEU A 19 14.70 -14.97 -10.80
C LEU A 19 14.33 -14.96 -9.33
N TYR A 20 13.64 -13.91 -8.91
CA TYR A 20 13.08 -13.77 -7.57
C TYR A 20 11.58 -13.47 -7.65
N MET A 21 10.79 -14.24 -6.91
CA MET A 21 9.34 -14.04 -6.84
C MET A 21 9.02 -13.15 -5.64
N ALA A 22 8.74 -11.88 -5.90
CA ALA A 22 8.38 -10.94 -4.85
C ALA A 22 7.03 -11.29 -4.21
N GLN A 23 6.96 -11.21 -2.88
CA GLN A 23 5.78 -11.53 -2.07
C GLN A 23 5.37 -10.39 -1.14
N GLU A 24 6.24 -9.41 -0.93
CA GLU A 24 6.03 -8.27 -0.04
C GLU A 24 6.19 -6.98 -0.83
N LEU A 25 5.40 -5.97 -0.48
CA LEU A 25 5.48 -4.66 -1.13
C LEU A 25 6.88 -4.05 -0.95
N GLY A 26 7.39 -3.41 -2.01
CA GLY A 26 8.62 -2.63 -1.92
C GLY A 26 9.32 -2.47 -3.26
N ILE A 27 10.42 -1.72 -3.21
CA ILE A 27 11.30 -1.52 -4.35
C ILE A 27 12.36 -2.63 -4.32
N TYR A 28 12.36 -3.47 -5.34
CA TYR A 28 13.32 -4.55 -5.50
C TYR A 28 14.44 -4.15 -6.44
N SER A 29 15.68 -4.47 -6.07
CA SER A 29 16.84 -4.34 -6.94
C SER A 29 17.72 -5.58 -6.82
N VAL A 30 18.51 -5.84 -7.86
CA VAL A 30 19.45 -6.96 -7.89
C VAL A 30 20.85 -6.45 -8.19
N VAL A 31 21.81 -6.96 -7.45
CA VAL A 31 23.24 -6.80 -7.75
C VAL A 31 23.71 -8.08 -8.44
N VAL A 32 24.35 -7.92 -9.60
CA VAL A 32 24.99 -9.00 -10.34
C VAL A 32 26.50 -8.83 -10.24
N SER A 33 27.21 -9.92 -9.99
CA SER A 33 28.68 -9.93 -9.99
C SER A 33 29.27 -11.02 -10.88
N THR A 34 30.43 -10.74 -11.48
CA THR A 34 31.21 -11.69 -12.28
C THR A 34 32.36 -12.30 -11.47
N ALA A 35 32.99 -13.36 -12.01
CA ALA A 35 34.17 -13.97 -11.40
C ALA A 35 35.35 -12.99 -11.25
N ASP A 36 35.41 -11.96 -12.09
CA ASP A 36 36.45 -10.92 -12.09
C ASP A 36 36.11 -9.72 -11.18
N TYR A 37 35.15 -9.88 -10.26
CA TYR A 37 34.72 -8.83 -9.31
C TYR A 37 34.17 -7.55 -9.94
N CYS A 38 33.59 -7.62 -11.14
CA CYS A 38 32.77 -6.54 -11.67
C CYS A 38 31.36 -6.63 -11.07
N PHE A 39 30.75 -5.50 -10.73
CA PHE A 39 29.42 -5.41 -10.14
C PHE A 39 28.53 -4.48 -10.97
N ALA A 40 27.27 -4.87 -11.15
CA ALA A 40 26.23 -4.00 -11.71
C ALA A 40 24.98 -4.13 -10.84
N THR A 41 24.32 -3.00 -10.59
CA THR A 41 23.05 -2.95 -9.86
C THR A 41 21.95 -2.57 -10.83
N SER A 42 20.81 -3.26 -10.77
CA SER A 42 19.63 -2.88 -11.54
C SER A 42 19.03 -1.58 -11.02
N ASN A 43 18.19 -0.94 -11.83
CA ASN A 43 17.23 0.03 -11.32
C ASN A 43 16.28 -0.66 -10.31
N GLY A 44 15.65 0.13 -9.46
CA GLY A 44 14.58 -0.35 -8.59
C GLY A 44 13.33 -0.70 -9.40
N TYR A 45 12.72 -1.83 -9.06
CA TYR A 45 11.42 -2.26 -9.55
C TYR A 45 10.41 -2.19 -8.40
N ASP A 46 9.42 -1.31 -8.52
CA ASP A 46 8.31 -1.23 -7.58
C ASP A 46 7.42 -2.46 -7.72
N PHE A 47 7.55 -3.39 -6.76
CA PHE A 47 6.62 -4.48 -6.60
C PHE A 47 5.58 -4.05 -5.59
N GLY A 48 4.38 -3.75 -6.08
CA GLY A 48 3.27 -3.39 -5.23
C GLY A 48 2.05 -2.95 -6.02
N ILE A 49 1.14 -2.27 -5.32
CA ILE A 49 -0.04 -1.70 -5.93
C ILE A 49 0.43 -0.49 -6.76
N PRO A 50 0.19 -0.43 -8.09
CA PRO A 50 0.55 0.73 -8.88
C PRO A 50 -0.23 1.94 -8.34
N VAL A 51 0.48 2.87 -7.69
CA VAL A 51 -0.12 4.10 -7.18
C VAL A 51 0.03 5.17 -8.24
N ASN A 52 -1.08 5.56 -8.86
CA ASN A 52 -1.13 6.84 -9.57
C ASN A 52 -1.28 7.93 -8.51
N GLU A 53 -0.26 8.77 -8.31
CA GLU A 53 -0.28 9.86 -7.32
C GLU A 53 -1.43 10.86 -7.55
N GLU A 54 -1.93 10.99 -8.79
CA GLU A 54 -3.12 11.79 -9.09
C GLU A 54 -4.42 11.20 -8.52
N GLN A 55 -4.43 9.89 -8.24
CA GLN A 55 -5.55 9.15 -7.67
C GLN A 55 -5.35 8.86 -6.17
N VAL A 56 -4.45 9.57 -5.51
CA VAL A 56 -4.25 9.48 -4.06
C VAL A 56 -4.97 10.64 -3.38
N VAL A 57 -5.85 10.32 -2.45
CA VAL A 57 -6.37 11.31 -1.49
C VAL A 57 -5.80 11.01 -0.12
N LYS A 58 -5.38 12.06 0.59
CA LYS A 58 -4.71 11.92 1.88
C LYS A 58 -5.25 12.90 2.92
N ASP A 59 -5.20 12.48 4.17
CA ASP A 59 -5.44 13.30 5.34
C ASP A 59 -4.48 12.87 6.45
N GLY A 60 -3.60 13.78 6.87
CA GLY A 60 -2.49 13.46 7.78
C GLY A 60 -1.62 12.30 7.29
N ASN A 61 -1.51 11.26 8.12
CA ASN A 61 -0.70 10.06 7.88
C ASN A 61 -1.47 8.96 7.13
N VAL A 62 -2.68 9.25 6.63
CA VAL A 62 -3.52 8.28 5.92
C VAL A 62 -3.60 8.65 4.44
N ARG A 63 -3.33 7.67 3.57
CA ARG A 63 -3.50 7.77 2.11
C ARG A 63 -4.51 6.74 1.66
N VAL A 64 -5.38 7.10 0.72
CA VAL A 64 -6.37 6.22 0.11
C VAL A 64 -6.25 6.28 -1.40
N TYR A 65 -6.16 5.10 -2.04
CA TYR A 65 -6.02 4.99 -3.48
C TYR A 65 -6.58 3.66 -4.03
N PRO A 66 -7.04 3.61 -5.29
CA PRO A 66 -7.29 4.78 -6.13
C PRO A 66 -8.54 5.54 -5.67
N ASN A 67 -8.56 6.84 -5.91
CA ASN A 67 -9.73 7.68 -5.73
C ASN A 67 -9.81 8.69 -6.89
N PRO A 68 -10.82 8.61 -7.79
CA PRO A 68 -11.97 7.70 -7.77
C PRO A 68 -11.60 6.21 -7.90
N THR A 69 -12.49 5.33 -7.42
CA THR A 69 -12.37 3.87 -7.49
C THR A 69 -13.56 3.24 -8.23
N ASP A 70 -13.33 2.10 -8.89
CA ASP A 70 -14.39 1.26 -9.44
C ASP A 70 -14.83 0.15 -8.47
N GLY A 71 -14.19 0.02 -7.30
CA GLY A 71 -14.58 -0.94 -6.27
C GLY A 71 -13.54 -1.09 -5.16
N ILE A 72 -12.33 -1.54 -5.51
CA ILE A 72 -11.29 -1.81 -4.51
C ILE A 72 -10.53 -0.53 -4.19
N VAL A 73 -10.29 -0.29 -2.90
CA VAL A 73 -9.38 0.76 -2.41
C VAL A 73 -8.39 0.20 -1.41
N PHE A 74 -7.23 0.83 -1.35
CA PHE A 74 -6.18 0.57 -0.38
C PHE A 74 -6.02 1.79 0.50
N ILE A 75 -5.92 1.53 1.79
CA ILE A 75 -5.76 2.54 2.84
C ILE A 75 -4.41 2.29 3.48
N GLU A 76 -3.47 3.18 3.21
CA GLU A 76 -2.13 3.19 3.79
C GLU A 76 -2.12 4.13 4.99
N ILE A 77 -1.65 3.63 6.13
CA ILE A 77 -1.59 4.33 7.41
C ILE A 77 -0.12 4.34 7.87
N SER A 78 0.48 5.52 7.84
CA SER A 78 1.90 5.73 8.17
C SER A 78 2.07 6.29 9.59
N ASP A 79 1.46 5.63 10.59
CA ASP A 79 1.70 5.91 12.01
C ASP A 79 2.49 4.79 12.70
N LYS A 80 2.68 4.88 14.02
CA LYS A 80 3.39 3.86 14.82
C LYS A 80 2.45 2.98 15.64
N ASP A 81 1.15 3.15 15.47
CA ASP A 81 0.17 2.43 16.27
C ASP A 81 -0.07 1.03 15.69
N VAL A 82 -0.38 0.08 16.58
CA VAL A 82 -0.63 -1.30 16.19
C VAL A 82 -2.09 -1.55 15.85
N ASN A 83 -3.03 -0.73 16.34
CA ASN A 83 -4.45 -0.96 16.13
C ASN A 83 -5.13 0.28 15.56
N HIS A 84 -5.81 0.09 14.44
CA HIS A 84 -6.60 1.12 13.77
C HIS A 84 -8.04 0.65 13.65
N THR A 85 -8.98 1.57 13.86
CA THR A 85 -10.39 1.37 13.52
C THR A 85 -10.70 2.16 12.26
N LEU A 86 -11.31 1.48 11.29
CA LEU A 86 -11.71 2.07 10.03
C LEU A 86 -13.22 1.96 9.90
N THR A 87 -13.89 3.09 9.71
CA THR A 87 -15.34 3.17 9.56
C THR A 87 -15.69 3.87 8.26
N ILE A 88 -16.51 3.25 7.43
CA ILE A 88 -17.01 3.81 6.18
C ILE A 88 -18.48 4.18 6.34
N THR A 89 -18.83 5.41 5.98
CA THR A 89 -20.20 5.91 5.98
C THR A 89 -20.62 6.36 4.59
N ASP A 90 -21.92 6.35 4.33
CA ASP A 90 -22.51 7.00 3.15
C ASP A 90 -22.52 8.54 3.28
N GLY A 91 -23.07 9.23 2.28
CA GLY A 91 -23.19 10.69 2.26
C GLY A 91 -24.17 11.29 3.28
N LEU A 92 -24.99 10.46 3.94
CA LEU A 92 -25.88 10.86 5.02
C LEU A 92 -25.28 10.56 6.41
N GLY A 93 -24.08 9.95 6.45
CA GLY A 93 -23.40 9.56 7.69
C GLY A 93 -23.83 8.19 8.23
N ALA A 94 -24.63 7.42 7.48
CA ALA A 94 -24.99 6.07 7.90
C ALA A 94 -23.77 5.15 7.76
N GLN A 95 -23.43 4.43 8.84
CA GLN A 95 -22.32 3.49 8.84
C GLN A 95 -22.62 2.29 7.94
N MET A 96 -21.78 2.08 6.94
CA MET A 96 -21.88 0.99 5.96
C MET A 96 -20.92 -0.14 6.27
N MET A 97 -19.74 0.18 6.81
CA MET A 97 -18.71 -0.79 7.18
C MET A 97 -17.93 -0.29 8.39
N ALA A 98 -17.50 -1.22 9.24
CA ALA A 98 -16.52 -0.96 10.28
C ALA A 98 -15.60 -2.18 10.41
N LEU A 99 -14.29 -1.94 10.50
CA LEU A 99 -13.29 -2.98 10.71
C LEU A 99 -12.16 -2.47 11.60
N THR A 100 -11.44 -3.40 12.22
CA THR A 100 -10.17 -3.12 12.89
C THR A 100 -9.04 -3.77 12.13
N SER A 101 -7.88 -3.11 12.09
CA SER A 101 -6.69 -3.61 11.42
C SER A 101 -5.47 -3.38 12.31
N ASN A 102 -4.52 -4.30 12.22
CA ASN A 102 -3.15 -4.14 12.72
C ASN A 102 -2.10 -4.02 11.63
N SER A 103 -2.55 -3.94 10.37
CA SER A 103 -1.72 -3.71 9.21
C SER A 103 -1.72 -2.23 8.84
N SER A 104 -0.55 -1.71 8.48
CA SER A 104 -0.37 -0.37 7.92
C SER A 104 -1.02 -0.21 6.54
N ILE A 105 -1.39 -1.30 5.87
CA ILE A 105 -2.12 -1.26 4.60
C ILE A 105 -3.36 -2.14 4.71
N VAL A 106 -4.52 -1.55 4.44
CA VAL A 106 -5.82 -2.21 4.49
C VAL A 106 -6.45 -2.20 3.10
N ARG A 107 -6.86 -3.37 2.62
CA ARG A 107 -7.68 -3.50 1.40
C ARG A 107 -9.15 -3.44 1.79
N VAL A 108 -9.89 -2.54 1.19
CA VAL A 108 -11.35 -2.45 1.31
C VAL A 108 -11.99 -2.71 -0.04
N ASP A 109 -13.09 -3.46 -0.02
CA ASP A 109 -13.86 -3.81 -1.20
C ASP A 109 -15.20 -3.06 -1.17
N LEU A 110 -15.38 -2.12 -2.10
CA LEU A 110 -16.60 -1.35 -2.31
C LEU A 110 -17.30 -1.79 -3.61
N THR A 111 -16.98 -2.96 -4.17
CA THR A 111 -17.52 -3.40 -5.47
C THR A 111 -19.06 -3.45 -5.45
N ASP A 112 -19.65 -3.88 -4.34
CA ASP A 112 -21.10 -3.98 -4.16
C ASP A 112 -21.77 -2.66 -3.71
N PHE A 113 -20.98 -1.60 -3.50
CA PHE A 113 -21.50 -0.30 -3.10
C PHE A 113 -21.98 0.46 -4.34
N ALA A 114 -23.08 1.20 -4.19
CA ALA A 114 -23.59 2.04 -5.26
C ALA A 114 -22.58 3.15 -5.63
N PRO A 115 -22.56 3.61 -6.89
CA PRO A 115 -21.81 4.80 -7.27
C PRO A 115 -22.16 6.00 -6.39
N GLY A 116 -21.17 6.70 -5.87
CA GLY A 116 -21.39 7.81 -4.94
C GLY A 116 -20.18 8.20 -4.12
N ALA A 117 -20.40 9.16 -3.23
CA ALA A 117 -19.42 9.61 -2.26
C ALA A 117 -19.59 8.87 -0.93
N TYR A 118 -18.47 8.38 -0.41
CA TYR A 118 -18.36 7.72 0.89
C TYR A 118 -17.32 8.44 1.73
N PHE A 119 -17.40 8.28 3.04
CA PHE A 119 -16.45 8.86 3.98
C PHE A 119 -15.81 7.77 4.83
N LEU A 120 -14.49 7.69 4.74
CA LEU A 120 -13.66 6.84 5.58
C LEU A 120 -13.18 7.64 6.79
N ASN A 121 -13.46 7.14 7.98
CA ASN A 121 -12.83 7.58 9.21
C ASN A 121 -11.79 6.55 9.63
N VAL A 122 -10.55 6.99 9.86
CA VAL A 122 -9.47 6.14 10.40
C VAL A 122 -9.06 6.69 11.76
N THR A 123 -9.15 5.88 12.80
CA THR A 123 -8.76 6.26 14.15
C THR A 123 -7.79 5.27 14.78
N SER A 124 -6.79 5.80 15.48
CA SER A 124 -5.86 5.07 16.36
C SER A 124 -5.52 5.95 17.57
N ALA A 125 -4.47 5.63 18.31
CA ALA A 125 -4.03 6.47 19.43
C ALA A 125 -3.43 7.80 18.96
N SER A 126 -2.85 7.81 17.76
CA SER A 126 -2.15 8.95 17.16
C SER A 126 -2.76 9.45 15.84
N THR A 127 -3.65 8.67 15.22
CA THR A 127 -4.32 9.03 13.97
C THR A 127 -5.80 9.32 14.19
N ASN A 128 -6.28 10.41 13.59
CA ASN A 128 -7.69 10.69 13.38
C ASN A 128 -7.82 11.39 12.03
N ALA A 129 -8.27 10.64 11.02
CA ALA A 129 -8.36 11.10 9.64
C ALA A 129 -9.77 10.88 9.08
N ASN A 130 -10.24 11.82 8.27
CA ASN A 130 -11.50 11.70 7.54
C ASN A 130 -11.27 11.94 6.05
N ILE A 131 -11.52 10.91 5.23
CA ILE A 131 -11.21 10.92 3.80
C ILE A 131 -12.46 10.62 3.00
N LYS A 132 -12.75 11.49 2.03
CA LYS A 132 -13.82 11.27 1.04
C LYS A 132 -13.34 10.33 -0.07
N ILE A 133 -14.07 9.25 -0.29
CA ILE A 133 -13.85 8.27 -1.37
C ILE A 133 -14.96 8.44 -2.41
N ILE A 134 -14.59 8.48 -3.69
CA ILE A 134 -15.51 8.53 -4.82
C ILE A 134 -15.56 7.14 -5.47
N LYS A 135 -16.72 6.49 -5.42
CA LYS A 135 -17.01 5.24 -6.14
C LYS A 135 -17.73 5.57 -7.45
N ASN A 136 -17.18 5.13 -8.58
CA ASN A 136 -17.81 5.26 -9.89
C ASN A 136 -18.93 4.24 -10.11
#